data_AF-A0AAV2SH07-F1
#
_entry.id   AF-A0AAV2SH07-F1
#
_cell.length_a   1.000
_cell.length_b   1.000
_cell.length_c   1.000
_cell.angle_alpha   90.00
_cell.angle_beta   90.00
_cell.angle_gamma   90.00
#
_symmetry.space_group_name_H-M   'P 1'
#
loop_
_entity.id
_entity.type
_entity.pdbx_description
1 polymer ?
#
loop_
_entity_poly.entity_id
_entity_poly.type
_entity_poly.pdbx_seq_one_letter_code
_entity_poly.pdbx_strand_id
1 'polypeptide(L)'
;RKYLPFDENCEKSWVEPFIFVQAADTQLGLKESPLGWIGLNYGWNQEIKWSTQLVADVNSLKPRPKFLVVCGDLADAYPDRQSEIRKRQIVDFKRVFSGLEVPLVCLCGN
;
A
#
# COMPACT_ATOMS: atom_id res chain seq x y z
N ARG A 1 -2.48 -13.41 8.49
CA ARG A 1 -1.21 -13.84 7.84
C ARG A 1 -0.08 -13.00 8.43
N LYS A 2 1.11 -13.57 8.68
CA LYS A 2 2.30 -12.87 9.22
C LYS A 2 2.94 -12.03 8.10
N TYR A 3 3.20 -10.75 8.33
CA TYR A 3 4.05 -9.93 7.45
C TYR A 3 5.49 -10.45 7.53
N LEU A 4 6.26 -10.34 6.44
CA LEU A 4 7.69 -10.67 6.42
C LEU A 4 8.47 -9.50 7.07
N PRO A 5 9.04 -9.67 8.27
CA PRO A 5 9.84 -8.63 8.90
C PRO A 5 11.25 -8.58 8.29
N PHE A 6 11.98 -7.50 8.57
CA PHE A 6 13.42 -7.43 8.28
C PHE A 6 14.18 -8.48 9.11
N ASP A 7 15.19 -9.10 8.50
CA ASP A 7 16.15 -9.97 9.18
C ASP A 7 17.40 -9.15 9.54
N GLU A 8 17.55 -8.86 10.83
CA GLU A 8 18.63 -8.03 11.35
C GLU A 8 20.04 -8.58 11.01
N ASN A 9 20.23 -9.90 10.95
CA ASN A 9 21.53 -10.49 10.66
C ASN A 9 21.91 -10.30 9.18
N CYS A 10 20.92 -10.32 8.29
CA CYS A 10 21.12 -10.16 6.86
C CYS A 10 21.19 -8.70 6.40
N GLU A 11 20.59 -7.78 7.17
CA GLU A 11 20.33 -6.40 6.73
C GLU A 11 21.20 -5.35 7.46
N LYS A 12 22.22 -5.78 8.25
CA LYS A 12 23.20 -4.89 8.92
C LYS A 12 24.34 -4.42 8.02
N SER A 13 24.67 -5.18 6.99
CA SER A 13 25.79 -4.91 6.07
C SER A 13 25.40 -5.25 4.65
N TRP A 14 25.70 -4.36 3.71
CA TRP A 14 25.32 -4.51 2.30
C TRP A 14 26.56 -4.77 1.45
N VAL A 15 26.60 -5.92 0.79
CA VAL A 15 27.67 -6.29 -0.16
C VAL A 15 27.21 -6.23 -1.62
N GLU A 16 25.91 -6.08 -1.85
CA GLU A 16 25.24 -6.05 -3.15
C GLU A 16 24.45 -4.73 -3.32
N PRO A 17 23.99 -4.37 -4.54
CA PRO A 17 23.15 -3.21 -4.75
C PRO A 17 21.93 -3.17 -3.82
N PHE A 18 21.81 -2.07 -3.07
CA PHE A 18 20.68 -1.83 -2.18
C PHE A 18 19.59 -1.06 -2.92
N ILE A 19 18.53 -1.76 -3.32
CA ILE A 19 17.40 -1.18 -4.05
C ILE A 19 16.13 -1.32 -3.21
N PHE A 20 15.33 -0.25 -3.16
CA PHE A 20 13.99 -0.27 -2.59
C PHE A 20 13.05 0.52 -3.50
N VAL A 21 11.75 0.27 -3.36
CA VAL A 21 10.72 1.01 -4.09
C VAL A 21 10.04 1.97 -3.13
N GLN A 22 9.84 3.21 -3.58
CA GLN A 22 9.02 4.19 -2.88
C GLN A 22 7.73 4.41 -3.68
N ALA A 23 6.61 4.20 -3.01
CA ALA A 23 5.29 4.60 -3.46
C ALA A 23 4.69 5.59 -2.45
N ALA A 24 3.59 6.24 -2.82
CA ALA A 24 2.87 7.17 -1.96
C ALA A 24 1.40 7.21 -2.38
N ASP A 25 0.55 7.73 -1.50
CA ASP A 25 -0.80 8.21 -1.83
C ASP A 25 -1.68 7.18 -2.55
N THR A 26 -1.77 5.95 -2.01
CA THR A 26 -2.68 4.95 -2.61
C THR A 26 -4.14 5.40 -2.55
N GLN A 27 -4.48 6.22 -1.54
CA GLN A 27 -5.73 6.96 -1.38
C GLN A 27 -6.96 6.18 -1.85
N LEU A 28 -7.11 4.94 -1.38
CA LEU A 28 -8.22 4.08 -1.80
C LEU A 28 -9.53 4.82 -1.59
N GLY A 29 -10.26 5.10 -2.67
CA GLY A 29 -11.57 5.77 -2.65
C GLY A 29 -11.54 7.20 -3.18
N LEU A 30 -10.38 7.83 -3.31
CA LEU A 30 -10.27 9.21 -3.79
C LEU A 30 -10.71 9.34 -5.26
N LYS A 31 -10.34 8.38 -6.12
CA LYS A 31 -10.55 8.51 -7.57
C LYS A 31 -12.02 8.50 -7.95
N GLU A 32 -12.82 7.73 -7.23
CA GLU A 32 -14.28 7.57 -7.40
C GLU A 32 -15.09 8.51 -6.49
N SER A 33 -14.42 9.37 -5.72
CA SER A 33 -15.01 10.46 -4.92
C SER A 33 -14.79 11.82 -5.62
N PRO A 34 -15.39 12.07 -6.81
CA PRO A 34 -15.28 13.39 -7.42
C PRO A 34 -16.07 14.38 -6.56
N LEU A 35 -15.38 15.35 -5.99
CA LEU A 35 -15.95 16.57 -5.39
C LEU A 35 -16.68 16.40 -4.05
N GLY A 36 -16.34 15.39 -3.25
CA GLY A 36 -16.90 15.23 -1.90
C GLY A 36 -18.41 14.93 -1.86
N TRP A 37 -18.99 14.57 -3.02
CA TRP A 37 -20.37 14.11 -3.11
C TRP A 37 -20.41 12.60 -2.87
N ILE A 38 -20.78 12.26 -1.64
CA ILE A 38 -21.06 10.89 -1.21
C ILE A 38 -22.33 10.42 -1.92
N GLY A 39 -22.21 9.98 -3.17
CA GLY A 39 -23.17 9.06 -3.75
C GLY A 39 -23.08 7.73 -3.00
N LEU A 40 -24.22 7.06 -2.77
CA LEU A 40 -24.31 5.83 -1.97
C LEU A 40 -23.51 4.62 -2.51
N ASN A 41 -22.82 4.75 -3.65
CA ASN A 41 -22.16 3.66 -4.38
C ASN A 41 -20.78 4.05 -4.95
N TYR A 42 -19.94 4.79 -4.22
CA TYR A 42 -18.54 4.97 -4.64
C TYR A 42 -17.65 3.83 -4.11
N GLY A 43 -16.82 3.27 -4.98
CA GLY A 43 -15.89 2.19 -4.68
C GLY A 43 -14.44 2.67 -4.71
N TRP A 44 -13.52 1.71 -4.75
CA TRP A 44 -12.07 1.94 -4.92
C TRP A 44 -11.46 0.84 -5.79
N ASN A 45 -12.25 0.32 -6.74
CA ASN A 45 -11.83 -0.83 -7.55
C ASN A 45 -10.63 -0.50 -8.44
N GLN A 46 -10.55 0.76 -8.90
CA GLN A 46 -9.45 1.22 -9.72
C GLN A 46 -8.14 1.31 -8.92
N GLU A 47 -8.19 1.82 -7.69
CA GLU A 47 -7.05 1.86 -6.77
C GLU A 47 -6.61 0.45 -6.36
N ILE A 48 -7.55 -0.50 -6.21
CA ILE A 48 -7.22 -1.92 -6.03
C ILE A 48 -6.47 -2.46 -7.24
N LYS A 49 -6.94 -2.17 -8.45
CA LYS A 49 -6.30 -2.63 -9.69
C LYS A 49 -4.87 -2.07 -9.80
N TRP A 50 -4.68 -0.77 -9.57
CA TRP A 50 -3.36 -0.14 -9.61
C TRP A 50 -2.44 -0.68 -8.52
N SER A 51 -2.93 -0.81 -7.29
CA SER A 51 -2.14 -1.37 -6.19
C SER A 51 -1.77 -2.83 -6.44
N THR A 52 -2.66 -3.62 -7.04
CA THR A 52 -2.38 -5.01 -7.41
C THR A 52 -1.31 -5.09 -8.50
N GLN A 53 -1.36 -4.20 -9.49
CA GLN A 53 -0.33 -4.09 -10.51
C GLN A 53 1.03 -3.70 -9.91
N LEU A 54 1.05 -2.69 -9.01
CA LEU A 54 2.27 -2.31 -8.29
C LEU A 54 2.89 -3.50 -7.55
N VAL A 55 2.09 -4.31 -6.86
CA VAL A 55 2.58 -5.53 -6.18
C VAL A 55 3.21 -6.51 -7.17
N ALA A 56 2.57 -6.75 -8.32
CA ALA A 56 3.11 -7.63 -9.36
C ALA A 56 4.43 -7.08 -9.94
N ASP A 57 4.48 -5.77 -10.20
CA ASP A 57 5.65 -5.09 -10.75
C ASP A 57 6.82 -5.18 -9.76
N VAL A 58 6.60 -4.86 -8.48
CA VAL A 58 7.61 -4.96 -7.42
C VAL A 58 8.15 -6.38 -7.28
N ASN A 59 7.28 -7.39 -7.31
CA ASN A 59 7.70 -8.80 -7.24
C ASN A 59 8.54 -9.23 -8.45
N SER A 60 8.33 -8.59 -9.61
CA SER A 60 9.03 -8.92 -10.87
C SER A 60 10.42 -8.27 -11.00
N LEU A 61 10.71 -7.21 -10.25
CA LEU A 61 11.95 -6.44 -10.36
C LEU A 61 13.20 -7.30 -10.12
N LYS A 62 14.25 -7.03 -10.91
CA LYS A 62 15.59 -7.63 -10.80
C LYS A 62 16.65 -6.52 -10.83
N PRO A 63 17.55 -6.45 -9.82
CA PRO A 63 17.58 -7.28 -8.62
C PRO A 63 16.34 -7.03 -7.75
N ARG A 64 16.00 -8.01 -6.90
CA ARG A 64 14.79 -7.94 -6.05
C ARG A 64 14.95 -6.79 -5.04
N PRO A 65 13.97 -5.86 -4.91
CA PRO A 65 14.02 -4.80 -3.91
C PRO A 65 14.07 -5.38 -2.49
N LYS A 66 14.72 -4.65 -1.59
CA LYS A 66 14.80 -4.99 -0.17
C LYS A 66 13.47 -4.79 0.54
N PHE A 67 12.72 -3.77 0.15
CA PHE A 67 11.37 -3.50 0.63
C PHE A 67 10.64 -2.56 -0.32
N LEU A 68 9.33 -2.46 -0.12
CA LEU A 68 8.49 -1.38 -0.60
C LEU A 68 8.17 -0.46 0.59
N VAL A 69 8.34 0.85 0.43
CA VAL A 69 7.78 1.85 1.35
C VAL A 69 6.62 2.58 0.70
N VAL A 70 5.51 2.71 1.43
CA VAL A 70 4.36 3.53 1.03
C VAL A 70 4.27 4.72 1.97
N CYS A 71 4.53 5.90 1.43
CA CYS A 71 4.58 7.16 2.16
C CYS A 71 3.22 7.85 2.17
N GLY A 72 2.44 7.64 3.22
CA GLY A 72 1.25 8.44 3.49
C GLY A 72 -0.03 8.03 2.76
N ASP A 73 -1.13 8.64 3.21
CA ASP A 73 -2.44 8.69 2.55
C ASP A 73 -2.91 7.37 1.94
N LEU A 74 -2.97 6.34 2.78
CA LEU A 74 -3.30 4.98 2.34
C LEU A 74 -4.78 4.83 1.93
N ALA A 75 -5.66 5.53 2.65
CA ALA A 75 -7.11 5.42 2.58
C ALA A 75 -7.71 6.83 2.55
N ASP A 76 -8.67 7.08 1.68
CA ASP A 76 -9.32 8.39 1.52
C ASP A 76 -10.32 8.69 2.66
N ALA A 77 -10.97 7.65 3.19
CA ALA A 77 -12.05 7.85 4.15
C ALA A 77 -11.55 8.39 5.50
N TYR A 78 -12.20 9.44 5.97
CA TYR A 78 -11.90 10.08 7.25
C TYR A 78 -12.22 9.15 8.44
N PRO A 79 -11.34 9.06 9.45
CA PRO A 79 -11.52 8.15 10.58
C PRO A 79 -12.70 8.51 11.48
N ASP A 80 -13.03 9.80 11.60
CA ASP A 80 -14.10 10.33 12.46
C ASP A 80 -15.48 10.30 11.78
N ARG A 81 -15.56 10.59 10.48
CA ARG A 81 -16.84 10.69 9.75
C ARG A 81 -17.21 9.45 8.94
N GLN A 82 -16.22 8.65 8.56
CA GLN A 82 -16.38 7.55 7.60
C GLN A 82 -15.69 6.27 8.09
N SER A 83 -15.73 6.03 9.40
CA SER A 83 -15.00 4.94 10.08
C SER A 83 -15.25 3.55 9.47
N GLU A 84 -16.48 3.23 9.07
CA GLU A 84 -16.82 1.95 8.45
C GLU A 84 -16.28 1.81 7.02
N ILE A 85 -16.33 2.89 6.23
CA ILE A 85 -15.73 2.91 4.88
C ILE A 85 -14.20 2.78 5.01
N ARG A 86 -13.60 3.53 5.95
CA ARG A 86 -12.17 3.47 6.23
C ARG A 86 -11.71 2.08 6.64
N LYS A 87 -12.48 1.38 7.49
CA LYS A 87 -12.19 -0.02 7.86
C LYS A 87 -12.15 -0.91 6.62
N ARG A 88 -13.11 -0.76 5.70
CA ARG A 88 -13.15 -1.54 4.45
C ARG A 88 -11.97 -1.22 3.53
N GLN A 89 -11.62 0.05 3.36
CA GLN A 89 -10.43 0.48 2.60
C GLN A 89 -9.15 -0.14 3.18
N ILE A 90 -8.99 -0.14 4.51
CA ILE A 90 -7.83 -0.76 5.19
C ILE A 90 -7.78 -2.27 5.01
N VAL A 91 -8.92 -2.96 5.09
CA VAL A 91 -9.00 -4.41 4.84
C VAL A 91 -8.53 -4.72 3.43
N ASP A 92 -8.98 -3.97 2.45
CA ASP A 92 -8.63 -4.19 1.05
C ASP A 92 -7.19 -3.79 0.73
N PHE A 93 -6.69 -2.69 1.30
CA PHE A 93 -5.27 -2.34 1.26
C PHE A 93 -4.42 -3.50 1.78
N LYS A 94 -4.70 -4.00 2.99
CA LYS A 94 -3.98 -5.13 3.58
C LYS A 94 -4.09 -6.38 2.72
N ARG A 95 -5.25 -6.64 2.11
CA ARG A 95 -5.47 -7.78 1.21
C ARG A 95 -4.56 -7.70 -0.01
N VAL A 96 -4.57 -6.58 -0.72
CA VAL A 96 -3.76 -6.38 -1.93
C VAL A 96 -2.27 -6.49 -1.61
N PHE A 97 -1.81 -5.70 -0.64
CA PHE A 97 -0.39 -5.64 -0.30
C PHE A 97 0.13 -6.90 0.42
N SER A 98 -0.74 -7.82 0.85
CA SER A 98 -0.33 -9.15 1.33
C SER A 98 0.24 -10.06 0.23
N GLY A 99 0.14 -9.66 -1.04
CA GLY A 99 0.76 -10.33 -2.18
C GLY A 99 2.23 -9.96 -2.41
N LEU A 100 2.80 -9.01 -1.66
CA LEU A 100 4.21 -8.67 -1.78
C LEU A 100 5.11 -9.83 -1.33
N GLU A 101 6.15 -10.08 -2.10
CA GLU A 101 7.24 -11.02 -1.78
C GLU A 101 8.41 -10.34 -1.05
N VAL A 102 8.29 -9.05 -0.77
CA VAL A 102 9.26 -8.23 -0.05
C VAL A 102 8.58 -7.56 1.15
N PRO A 103 9.32 -7.17 2.20
CA PRO A 103 8.79 -6.37 3.29
C PRO A 103 8.08 -5.11 2.82
N LEU A 104 7.00 -4.75 3.52
CA LEU A 104 6.26 -3.51 3.34
C LEU A 104 6.45 -2.61 4.54
N VAL A 105 6.86 -1.37 4.30
CA VAL A 105 6.91 -0.29 5.29
C VAL A 105 5.82 0.72 4.96
N CYS A 106 4.97 1.06 5.93
CA CYS A 106 3.95 2.10 5.77
C CYS A 106 4.27 3.26 6.70
N LEU A 107 4.21 4.48 6.15
CA LEU A 107 4.32 5.72 6.92
C LEU A 107 2.96 6.41 6.96
N CYS A 108 2.67 7.09 8.08
CA CYS A 108 1.44 7.86 8.23
C CYS A 108 1.42 9.05 7.28
N GLY A 109 0.24 9.33 6.74
CA GLY A 109 -0.07 10.56 6.01
C GLY A 109 -0.54 11.67 6.94
N ASN A 110 -1.23 12.66 6.40
CA ASN A 110 -1.80 13.76 7.18
C ASN A 110 -2.99 13.35 8.07
#